data_AF-A0A544YPC0-F1
#
_entry.id   AF-A0A544YPC0-F1
#
_cell.length_a   1.000
_cell.length_b   1.000
_cell.length_c   1.000
_cell.angle_alpha   90.00
_cell.angle_beta   90.00
_cell.angle_gamma   90.00
#
_symmetry.space_group_name_H-M   'P 1'
#
loop_
_entity.id
_entity.type
_entity.pdbx_description
1 polymer ?
#
loop_
_entity_poly.entity_id
_entity_poly.type
_entity_poly.pdbx_seq_one_letter_code
_entity_poly.pdbx_strand_id
1 'polypeptide(L)'
;MAGHELIERHLRTLAERLPGPVVDELADGLLASYDDQMERLGDPDAAARAALADFGDADAVTAAFVRASPARHAAFTLLAAGPIVGLCWGTALITADGWAAAIPPAARLVLGLLLGSAVLMLVTAVREQRHYHTVRLAALGGAGTVAVLDTVILGTVVTLVPPPSLLLLVALTGSVARIMLAVRAIPALITRL
;
A
#
# COMPACT_ATOMS: atom_id res chain seq x y z
N MET A 1 -12.13 6.08 -38.46
CA MET A 1 -11.87 7.01 -37.33
C MET A 1 -12.44 6.50 -36.01
N ALA A 2 -13.55 5.73 -35.99
CA ALA A 2 -14.13 5.21 -34.75
C ALA A 2 -13.24 4.21 -33.97
N GLY A 3 -12.44 3.37 -34.64
CA GLY A 3 -11.48 2.47 -33.97
C GLY A 3 -10.43 3.19 -33.11
N HIS A 4 -10.00 4.39 -33.53
CA HIS A 4 -9.06 5.21 -32.76
C HIS A 4 -9.72 5.79 -31.50
N GLU A 5 -11.00 6.23 -31.60
CA GLU A 5 -11.75 6.74 -30.44
C GLU A 5 -11.97 5.67 -29.35
N LEU A 6 -12.12 4.40 -29.73
CA LEU A 6 -12.26 3.29 -28.78
C LEU A 6 -10.98 3.06 -27.98
N ILE A 7 -9.83 3.03 -28.67
CA ILE A 7 -8.51 2.88 -28.06
C ILE A 7 -8.21 4.08 -27.15
N GLU A 8 -8.42 5.31 -27.62
CA GLU A 8 -8.20 6.52 -26.84
C GLU A 8 -9.05 6.57 -25.56
N ARG A 9 -10.32 6.13 -25.64
CA ARG A 9 -11.19 6.07 -24.46
C ARG A 9 -10.69 5.04 -23.44
N HIS A 10 -10.19 3.90 -23.92
CA HIS A 10 -9.61 2.88 -23.06
C HIS A 10 -8.35 3.40 -22.35
N LEU A 11 -7.42 4.00 -23.10
CA LEU A 11 -6.19 4.59 -22.55
C LEU A 11 -6.46 5.74 -21.59
N ARG A 12 -7.47 6.57 -21.85
CA ARG A 12 -7.90 7.63 -20.92
C ARG A 12 -8.38 7.05 -19.58
N THR A 13 -9.13 5.96 -19.63
CA THR A 13 -9.59 5.27 -18.41
C THR A 13 -8.41 4.69 -17.63
N LEU A 14 -7.40 4.15 -18.32
CA LEU A 14 -6.17 3.67 -17.68
C LEU A 14 -5.33 4.82 -17.10
N ALA A 15 -5.25 5.95 -17.80
CA ALA A 15 -4.51 7.14 -17.37
C ALA A 15 -5.04 7.74 -16.07
N GLU A 16 -6.35 7.62 -15.80
CA GLU A 16 -6.95 8.05 -14.53
C GLU A 16 -6.56 7.15 -13.34
N ARG A 17 -6.11 5.92 -13.61
CA ARG A 17 -5.99 4.85 -12.61
C ARG A 17 -4.56 4.37 -12.39
N LEU A 18 -3.72 4.45 -13.42
CA LEU A 18 -2.36 3.92 -13.45
C LEU A 18 -1.33 5.04 -13.56
N PRO A 19 -0.06 4.77 -13.21
CA PRO A 19 1.01 5.74 -13.38
C PRO A 19 1.35 6.00 -14.86
N GLY A 20 1.74 7.24 -15.19
CA GLY A 20 2.03 7.68 -16.56
C GLY A 20 2.91 6.72 -17.38
N PRO A 21 4.12 6.35 -16.92
CA PRO A 21 4.99 5.46 -17.70
C PRO A 21 4.42 4.07 -17.94
N VAL A 22 3.58 3.57 -17.02
CA VAL A 22 2.87 2.30 -17.24
C VAL A 22 1.82 2.47 -18.32
N VAL A 23 1.11 3.60 -18.35
CA VAL A 23 0.11 3.88 -19.37
C VAL A 23 0.76 4.08 -20.74
N ASP A 24 1.93 4.70 -20.80
CA ASP A 24 2.69 4.88 -22.03
C ASP A 24 3.10 3.53 -22.62
N GLU A 25 3.66 2.63 -21.80
CA GLU A 25 4.00 1.26 -22.23
C GLU A 25 2.76 0.45 -22.67
N LEU A 26 1.65 0.60 -21.94
CA LEU A 26 0.38 -0.04 -22.28
C LEU A 26 -0.20 0.52 -23.59
N ALA A 27 -0.01 1.81 -23.87
CA ALA A 27 -0.42 2.44 -25.11
C ALA A 27 0.38 1.91 -26.29
N ASP A 28 1.71 1.83 -26.15
CA ASP A 28 2.59 1.29 -27.19
C ASP A 28 2.24 -0.17 -27.50
N GLY A 29 2.05 -1.01 -26.47
CA GLY A 29 1.64 -2.40 -26.65
C GLY A 29 0.26 -2.57 -27.30
N LEU A 30 -0.70 -1.71 -26.95
CA LEU A 30 -2.04 -1.74 -27.54
C LEU A 30 -2.04 -1.25 -28.99
N LEU A 31 -1.23 -0.25 -29.33
CA LEU A 31 -1.06 0.23 -30.70
C LEU A 31 -0.40 -0.82 -31.58
N ALA A 32 0.66 -1.48 -31.10
CA ALA A 32 1.29 -2.58 -31.82
C ALA A 32 0.30 -3.73 -32.10
N SER A 33 -0.52 -4.10 -31.11
CA SER A 33 -1.57 -5.11 -31.30
C SER A 33 -2.64 -4.66 -32.30
N TYR A 34 -3.02 -3.39 -32.28
CA TYR A 34 -3.95 -2.83 -33.26
C TYR A 34 -3.40 -2.88 -34.69
N ASP A 35 -2.12 -2.55 -34.89
CA ASP A 35 -1.48 -2.58 -36.21
C ASP A 35 -1.43 -4.03 -36.76
N ASP A 36 -1.07 -5.02 -35.94
CA ASP A 36 -1.13 -6.44 -36.30
C ASP A 36 -2.55 -6.87 -36.71
N GLN A 37 -3.58 -6.42 -35.97
CA GLN A 37 -4.97 -6.74 -36.29
C GLN A 37 -5.46 -5.99 -37.53
N MET A 38 -4.94 -4.79 -37.79
CA MET A 38 -5.22 -4.03 -39.00
C MET A 38 -4.71 -4.76 -40.25
N GLU A 39 -3.48 -5.28 -40.20
CA GLU A 39 -2.92 -6.08 -41.30
C GLU A 39 -3.76 -7.34 -41.58
N ARG A 40 -4.33 -7.95 -40.54
CA ARG A 40 -5.12 -9.18 -40.65
C ARG A 40 -6.57 -8.96 -41.09
N LEU A 41 -7.23 -7.93 -40.58
CA LEU A 41 -8.67 -7.73 -40.74
C LEU A 41 -9.00 -6.68 -41.80
N GLY A 42 -8.12 -5.71 -42.04
CA GLY A 42 -8.32 -4.63 -43.00
C GLY A 42 -9.45 -3.66 -42.65
N ASP A 43 -10.09 -3.82 -41.49
CA ASP A 43 -11.15 -2.95 -40.98
C ASP A 43 -10.74 -2.33 -39.63
N PRO A 44 -10.67 -0.99 -39.53
CA PRO A 44 -10.25 -0.31 -38.30
C PRO A 44 -11.10 -0.61 -37.07
N ASP A 45 -12.40 -0.77 -37.25
CA ASP A 45 -13.30 -0.98 -36.12
C ASP A 45 -13.27 -2.45 -35.64
N ALA A 46 -13.08 -3.41 -36.55
CA ALA A 46 -12.80 -4.80 -36.20
C ALA A 46 -11.42 -4.96 -35.55
N ALA A 47 -10.38 -4.28 -36.08
CA ALA A 47 -9.04 -4.31 -35.53
C ALA A 47 -8.98 -3.75 -34.10
N ALA A 48 -9.60 -2.60 -33.84
CA ALA A 48 -9.67 -2.02 -32.50
C ALA A 48 -10.41 -2.92 -31.51
N ARG A 49 -11.52 -3.54 -31.92
CA ARG A 49 -12.25 -4.49 -31.07
C ARG A 49 -11.47 -5.76 -30.79
N ALA A 50 -10.77 -6.29 -31.79
CA ALA A 50 -9.92 -7.48 -31.62
C ALA A 50 -8.74 -7.18 -30.69
N ALA A 51 -8.03 -6.06 -30.90
CA ALA A 51 -6.93 -5.64 -30.06
C ALA A 51 -7.37 -5.44 -28.59
N LEU A 52 -8.50 -4.77 -28.36
CA LEU A 52 -9.04 -4.58 -27.01
C LEU A 52 -9.53 -5.90 -26.37
N ALA A 53 -10.06 -6.84 -27.16
CA ALA A 53 -10.47 -8.15 -26.65
C ALA A 53 -9.26 -8.98 -26.17
N ASP A 54 -8.14 -8.89 -26.90
CA ASP A 54 -6.88 -9.55 -26.53
C ASP A 54 -6.19 -8.85 -25.35
N PHE A 55 -6.26 -7.51 -25.29
CA PHE A 55 -5.65 -6.69 -24.25
C PHE A 55 -6.40 -6.78 -22.90
N GLY A 56 -7.72 -6.94 -22.95
CA GLY A 56 -8.59 -6.99 -21.78
C GLY A 56 -9.19 -5.63 -21.41
N ASP A 57 -10.16 -5.65 -20.48
CA ASP A 57 -10.82 -4.44 -20.02
C ASP A 57 -9.95 -3.63 -19.03
N ALA A 58 -10.24 -2.33 -18.93
CA ALA A 58 -9.44 -1.42 -18.12
C ALA A 58 -9.51 -1.72 -16.61
N ASP A 59 -10.59 -2.35 -16.12
CA ASP A 59 -10.71 -2.77 -14.72
C ASP A 59 -9.80 -3.97 -14.44
N ALA A 60 -9.78 -4.96 -15.32
CA ALA A 60 -8.95 -6.16 -15.22
C ALA A 60 -7.46 -5.81 -15.27
N VAL A 61 -7.06 -4.97 -16.24
CA VAL A 61 -5.68 -4.47 -16.36
C VAL A 61 -5.29 -3.72 -15.09
N THR A 62 -6.10 -2.75 -14.67
CA THR A 62 -5.82 -1.96 -13.45
C THR A 62 -5.70 -2.85 -12.20
N ALA A 63 -6.63 -3.79 -12.02
CA ALA A 63 -6.65 -4.69 -10.87
C ALA A 63 -5.41 -5.59 -10.84
N ALA A 64 -4.90 -6.03 -12.00
CA ALA A 64 -3.67 -6.79 -12.10
C ALA A 64 -2.45 -5.98 -11.62
N PHE A 65 -2.31 -4.73 -12.10
CA PHE A 65 -1.24 -3.82 -11.67
C PHE A 65 -1.33 -3.50 -10.16
N VAL A 66 -2.51 -3.21 -9.65
CA VAL A 66 -2.72 -2.95 -8.22
C VAL A 66 -2.39 -4.19 -7.39
N ARG A 67 -2.79 -5.38 -7.83
CA ARG A 67 -2.49 -6.65 -7.15
C ARG A 67 -0.99 -6.93 -7.09
N ALA A 68 -0.25 -6.61 -8.15
CA ALA A 68 1.20 -6.75 -8.23
C ALA A 68 1.96 -5.59 -7.55
N SER A 69 1.27 -4.55 -7.07
CA SER A 69 1.94 -3.37 -6.52
C SER A 69 2.75 -3.70 -5.24
N PRO A 70 4.02 -3.24 -5.16
CA PRO A 70 4.81 -3.35 -3.94
C PRO A 70 4.13 -2.67 -2.73
N ALA A 71 3.38 -1.60 -2.99
CA ALA A 71 2.62 -0.85 -2.00
C ALA A 71 1.61 -1.72 -1.25
N ARG A 72 0.82 -2.51 -2.00
CA ARG A 72 -0.19 -3.40 -1.44
C ARG A 72 0.45 -4.52 -0.63
N HIS A 73 1.57 -5.07 -1.11
CA HIS A 73 2.31 -6.10 -0.40
C HIS A 73 2.89 -5.58 0.92
N ALA A 74 3.49 -4.39 0.92
CA ALA A 74 3.98 -3.74 2.14
C ALA A 74 2.84 -3.48 3.13
N ALA A 75 1.69 -2.98 2.66
CA ALA A 75 0.54 -2.72 3.51
C ALA A 75 -0.01 -3.99 4.16
N PHE A 76 -0.10 -5.08 3.39
CA PHE A 76 -0.52 -6.38 3.90
C PHE A 76 0.45 -6.91 4.97
N THR A 77 1.76 -6.87 4.71
CA THR A 77 2.79 -7.31 5.65
C THR A 77 2.74 -6.52 6.96
N LEU A 78 2.54 -5.19 6.90
CA LEU A 78 2.41 -4.35 8.08
C LEU A 78 1.13 -4.63 8.88
N LEU A 79 0.00 -4.88 8.19
CA LEU A 79 -1.24 -5.29 8.85
C LEU A 79 -1.11 -6.64 9.55
N ALA A 80 -0.43 -7.61 8.92
CA ALA A 80 -0.21 -8.92 9.51
C ALA A 80 0.75 -8.87 10.70
N ALA A 81 1.80 -8.04 10.64
CA ALA A 81 2.73 -7.84 11.75
C ALA A 81 2.09 -7.10 12.95
N GLY A 82 1.08 -6.28 12.70
CA GLY A 82 0.41 -5.43 13.68
C GLY A 82 -0.06 -6.18 14.95
N PRO A 83 -0.93 -7.20 14.82
CA PRO A 83 -1.42 -8.00 15.94
C PRO A 83 -0.31 -8.67 16.74
N ILE A 84 0.73 -9.19 16.09
CA ILE A 84 1.85 -9.87 16.75
C ILE A 84 2.58 -8.89 17.68
N VAL A 85 2.98 -7.73 17.14
CA VAL A 85 3.66 -6.68 17.90
C VAL A 85 2.74 -6.12 18.99
N GLY A 86 1.45 -5.96 18.69
CA GLY A 86 0.43 -5.51 19.65
C GLY A 86 0.25 -6.47 20.83
N LEU A 87 0.26 -7.78 20.59
CA LEU A 87 0.20 -8.79 21.66
C LEU A 87 1.48 -8.78 22.52
N CYS A 88 2.65 -8.64 21.91
CA CYS A 88 3.91 -8.49 22.65
C CYS A 88 3.90 -7.25 23.55
N TRP A 89 3.45 -6.09 23.04
CA TRP A 89 3.30 -4.89 23.85
C TRP A 89 2.22 -5.04 24.93
N GLY A 90 1.06 -5.59 24.58
CA GLY A 90 -0.04 -5.78 25.52
C GLY A 90 0.37 -6.62 26.71
N THR A 91 1.00 -7.78 26.45
CA THR A 91 1.53 -8.65 27.51
C THR A 91 2.61 -7.97 28.34
N ALA A 92 3.60 -7.34 27.71
CA ALA A 92 4.68 -6.66 28.43
C ALA A 92 4.16 -5.52 29.34
N LEU A 93 3.24 -4.69 28.84
CA LEU A 93 2.69 -3.56 29.58
C LEU A 93 1.75 -3.97 30.70
N ILE A 94 0.96 -5.04 30.51
CA ILE A 94 0.13 -5.63 31.58
C ILE A 94 1.03 -6.13 32.71
N THR A 95 2.12 -6.82 32.39
CA THR A 95 3.04 -7.35 33.43
C THR A 95 3.88 -6.28 34.13
N ALA A 96 4.01 -5.09 33.52
CA ALA A 96 4.88 -4.04 34.05
C ALA A 96 4.19 -3.16 35.11
N ASP A 97 2.87 -3.28 35.32
CA ASP A 97 1.97 -2.61 36.30
C ASP A 97 2.05 -1.06 36.43
N GLY A 98 3.09 -0.40 35.94
CA GLY A 98 3.36 1.04 36.11
C GLY A 98 3.06 1.90 34.87
N TRP A 99 2.85 1.29 33.70
CA TRP A 99 2.67 2.06 32.45
C TRP A 99 1.37 2.87 32.43
N ALA A 100 0.32 2.34 33.06
CA ALA A 100 -1.00 2.97 33.15
C ALA A 100 -1.04 4.12 34.19
N ALA A 101 0.00 4.31 34.99
CA ALA A 101 0.14 5.50 35.83
C ALA A 101 1.00 6.57 35.15
N ALA A 102 2.00 6.16 34.35
CA ALA A 102 2.97 7.06 33.74
C ALA A 102 2.44 7.85 32.53
N ILE A 103 1.50 7.29 31.75
CA ILE A 103 1.04 7.92 30.50
C ILE A 103 -0.29 8.67 30.70
N PRO A 104 -0.36 9.98 30.43
CA PRO A 104 -1.61 10.74 30.51
C PRO A 104 -2.72 10.15 29.61
N PRO A 105 -4.01 10.20 30.03
CA PRO A 105 -5.12 9.63 29.26
C PRO A 105 -5.26 10.27 27.87
N ALA A 106 -4.99 11.57 27.75
CA ALA A 106 -4.99 12.27 26.46
C ALA A 106 -3.97 11.67 25.47
N ALA A 107 -2.76 11.33 25.94
CA ALA A 107 -1.75 10.70 25.10
C ALA A 107 -2.19 9.31 24.61
N ARG A 108 -2.88 8.52 25.45
CA ARG A 108 -3.42 7.22 25.05
C ARG A 108 -4.47 7.34 23.95
N LEU A 109 -5.35 8.33 24.06
CA LEU A 109 -6.37 8.60 23.03
C LEU A 109 -5.70 8.98 21.71
N VAL A 110 -4.70 9.87 21.74
CA VAL A 110 -3.96 10.27 20.53
C VAL A 110 -3.25 9.07 19.90
N LEU A 111 -2.55 8.25 20.68
CA LEU A 111 -1.88 7.04 20.19
C LEU A 111 -2.88 6.04 19.60
N GLY A 112 -4.04 5.85 20.25
CA GLY A 112 -5.12 5.00 19.76
C GLY A 112 -5.73 5.50 18.45
N LEU A 113 -5.94 6.81 18.33
CA LEU A 113 -6.43 7.43 17.09
C LEU A 113 -5.42 7.30 15.95
N LEU A 114 -4.13 7.54 16.21
CA LEU A 114 -3.05 7.36 15.23
C LEU A 114 -2.96 5.91 14.76
N LEU A 115 -3.03 4.94 15.69
CA LEU A 115 -3.06 3.53 15.35
C LEU A 115 -4.29 3.18 14.51
N GLY A 116 -5.48 3.67 14.91
CA GLY A 116 -6.73 3.46 14.17
C GLY A 116 -6.66 4.03 12.75
N SER A 117 -6.13 5.24 12.58
CA SER A 117 -5.93 5.83 11.25
C SER A 117 -4.92 5.06 10.42
N ALA A 118 -3.82 4.59 11.02
CA ALA A 118 -2.83 3.78 10.32
C ALA A 118 -3.45 2.46 9.81
N VAL A 119 -4.21 1.76 10.67
CA VAL A 119 -4.93 0.53 10.27
C VAL A 119 -5.91 0.81 9.15
N LEU A 120 -6.70 1.89 9.24
CA LEU A 120 -7.66 2.26 8.19
C LEU A 120 -6.96 2.54 6.85
N MET A 121 -5.86 3.28 6.86
CA MET A 121 -5.05 3.54 5.66
C MET A 121 -4.50 2.24 5.06
N LEU A 122 -3.92 1.36 5.88
CA LEU A 122 -3.38 0.09 5.38
C LEU A 122 -4.49 -0.84 4.85
N VAL A 123 -5.66 -0.89 5.50
CA VAL A 123 -6.81 -1.66 5.01
C VAL A 123 -7.30 -1.10 3.68
N THR A 124 -7.34 0.22 3.54
CA THR A 124 -7.68 0.90 2.28
C THR A 124 -6.71 0.50 1.18
N ALA A 125 -5.40 0.52 1.47
CA ALA A 125 -4.38 0.09 0.51
C ALA A 125 -4.50 -1.38 0.08
N VAL A 126 -4.96 -2.27 0.96
CA VAL A 126 -5.15 -3.69 0.63
C VAL A 126 -6.44 -3.95 -0.15
N ARG A 127 -7.50 -3.20 0.15
CA ARG A 127 -8.85 -3.37 -0.43
C ARG A 127 -9.05 -2.63 -1.75
N GLU A 128 -8.39 -1.50 -1.93
CA GLU A 128 -8.50 -0.71 -3.16
C GLU A 128 -7.95 -1.50 -4.36
N GLN A 129 -8.70 -1.48 -5.46
CA GLN A 129 -8.36 -2.22 -6.68
C GLN A 129 -8.38 -1.34 -7.93
N ARG A 130 -8.93 -0.11 -7.83
CA ARG A 130 -9.21 0.73 -9.00
C ARG A 130 -8.24 1.88 -9.17
N HIS A 131 -7.59 2.33 -8.11
CA HIS A 131 -6.72 3.50 -8.18
C HIS A 131 -5.35 3.20 -7.58
N TYR A 132 -4.34 3.09 -8.46
CA TYR A 132 -2.96 2.82 -8.04
C TYR A 132 -2.44 3.92 -7.10
N HIS A 133 -2.78 5.18 -7.40
CA HIS A 133 -2.35 6.32 -6.59
C HIS A 133 -2.92 6.28 -5.17
N THR A 134 -4.19 5.90 -5.01
CA THR A 134 -4.85 5.75 -3.71
C THR A 134 -4.18 4.65 -2.89
N VAL A 135 -3.89 3.49 -3.51
CA VAL A 135 -3.15 2.39 -2.86
C VAL A 135 -1.78 2.87 -2.38
N ARG A 136 -1.05 3.60 -3.22
CA ARG A 136 0.28 4.12 -2.90
C ARG A 136 0.26 5.12 -1.75
N LEU A 137 -0.63 6.11 -1.81
CA LEU A 137 -0.77 7.13 -0.75
C LEU A 137 -1.22 6.51 0.57
N ALA A 138 -2.19 5.60 0.55
CA ALA A 138 -2.69 4.94 1.74
C ALA A 138 -1.62 4.03 2.36
N ALA A 139 -0.84 3.31 1.55
CA ALA A 139 0.30 2.52 2.03
C ALA A 139 1.40 3.40 2.64
N LEU A 140 1.74 4.53 1.99
CA LEU A 140 2.71 5.52 2.50
C LEU A 140 2.26 6.11 3.84
N GLY A 141 1.03 6.62 3.91
CA GLY A 141 0.47 7.22 5.11
C GLY A 141 0.39 6.21 6.27
N GLY A 142 -0.08 4.99 5.98
CA GLY A 142 -0.14 3.90 6.96
C GLY A 142 1.24 3.51 7.47
N ALA A 143 2.20 3.25 6.59
CA ALA A 143 3.57 2.88 6.95
C ALA A 143 4.28 3.98 7.74
N GLY A 144 4.17 5.24 7.30
CA GLY A 144 4.74 6.39 8.00
C GLY A 144 4.16 6.56 9.40
N THR A 145 2.83 6.45 9.54
CA THR A 145 2.16 6.56 10.85
C THR A 145 2.58 5.44 11.80
N VAL A 146 2.71 4.20 11.31
CA VAL A 146 3.22 3.08 12.12
C VAL A 146 4.66 3.32 12.59
N ALA A 147 5.55 3.77 11.70
CA ALA A 147 6.94 4.03 12.05
C ALA A 147 7.07 5.12 13.13
N VAL A 148 6.29 6.20 13.00
CA VAL A 148 6.24 7.28 14.01
C VAL A 148 5.71 6.74 15.34
N LEU A 149 4.61 6.00 15.31
CA LEU A 149 4.00 5.42 16.51
C LEU A 149 4.98 4.52 17.27
N ASP A 150 5.65 3.60 16.56
CA ASP A 150 6.63 2.70 17.17
C ASP A 150 7.83 3.44 17.75
N THR A 151 8.32 4.46 17.06
CA THR A 151 9.45 5.28 17.55
C THR A 151 9.08 6.00 18.84
N VAL A 152 7.87 6.57 18.93
CA VAL A 152 7.37 7.23 20.14
C VAL A 152 7.22 6.25 21.29
N ILE A 153 6.63 5.08 21.05
CA ILE A 153 6.45 4.04 22.08
C ILE A 153 7.81 3.54 22.58
N LEU A 154 8.74 3.23 21.67
CA LEU A 154 10.10 2.81 22.00
C LEU A 154 10.82 3.84 22.88
N GLY A 155 10.81 5.11 22.47
CA GLY A 155 11.46 6.19 23.23
C GLY A 155 10.86 6.39 24.62
N THR A 156 9.52 6.29 24.72
CA THR A 156 8.80 6.42 25.99
C THR A 156 9.16 5.28 26.95
N VAL A 157 9.21 4.05 26.46
CA VAL A 157 9.44 2.86 27.30
C VAL A 157 10.90 2.76 27.74
N VAL A 158 11.85 3.08 26.86
CA VAL A 158 13.28 3.10 27.20
C VAL A 158 13.60 4.15 28.27
N THR A 159 12.83 5.24 28.35
CA THR A 159 13.08 6.34 29.29
C THR A 159 12.34 6.20 30.62
N LEU A 160 11.15 5.60 30.63
CA LEU A 160 10.26 5.60 31.79
C LEU A 160 10.16 4.25 32.51
N VAL A 161 10.61 3.14 31.91
CA VAL A 161 10.41 1.80 32.46
C VAL A 161 11.73 1.24 33.03
N PRO A 162 11.72 0.62 34.22
CA PRO A 162 12.87 -0.10 34.80
C PRO A 162 13.41 -1.21 33.87
N PRO A 163 14.60 -1.79 34.15
CA PRO A 163 15.35 -2.61 33.21
C PRO A 163 14.52 -3.71 32.51
N PRO A 164 14.82 -3.97 31.23
CA PRO A 164 13.95 -4.73 30.35
C PRO A 164 13.75 -6.17 30.83
N SER A 165 12.49 -6.56 31.02
CA SER A 165 12.11 -7.97 31.08
C SER A 165 12.29 -8.63 29.71
N LEU A 166 12.38 -9.96 29.66
CA LEU A 166 12.49 -10.70 28.40
C LEU A 166 11.31 -10.39 27.47
N LEU A 167 10.10 -10.22 28.03
CA LEU A 167 8.90 -9.80 27.29
C LEU A 167 9.05 -8.41 26.68
N LEU A 168 9.64 -7.47 27.42
CA LEU A 168 9.95 -6.13 26.90
C LEU A 168 10.93 -6.24 25.73
N LEU A 169 12.00 -7.04 25.85
CA LEU A 169 12.98 -7.25 24.77
C LEU A 169 12.33 -7.78 23.48
N VAL A 170 11.38 -8.72 23.60
CA VAL A 170 10.62 -9.24 22.45
C VAL A 170 9.73 -8.15 21.83
N ALA A 171 9.06 -7.32 22.64
CA ALA A 171 8.25 -6.20 22.12
C ALA A 171 9.11 -5.12 21.43
N LEU A 172 10.29 -4.82 22.00
CA LEU A 172 11.25 -3.87 21.43
C LEU A 172 11.76 -4.36 20.07
N THR A 173 12.22 -5.62 20.00
CA THR A 173 12.72 -6.22 18.75
C THR A 173 11.63 -6.30 17.68
N GLY A 174 10.41 -6.68 18.06
CA GLY A 174 9.26 -6.68 17.15
C GLY A 174 8.95 -5.28 16.59
N SER A 175 9.03 -4.25 17.42
CA SER A 175 8.81 -2.86 17.00
C SER A 175 9.91 -2.37 16.06
N VAL A 176 11.17 -2.68 16.35
CA VAL A 176 12.30 -2.35 15.46
C VAL A 176 12.15 -3.03 14.11
N ALA A 177 11.78 -4.32 14.08
CA ALA A 177 11.52 -5.05 12.85
C ALA A 177 10.37 -4.40 12.05
N ARG A 178 9.29 -4.00 12.72
CA ARG A 178 8.14 -3.31 12.10
C ARG A 178 8.52 -1.93 11.54
N ILE A 179 9.33 -1.16 12.26
CA ILE A 179 9.90 0.11 11.77
C ILE A 179 10.75 -0.14 10.52
N MET A 180 11.64 -1.13 10.55
CA MET A 180 12.49 -1.44 9.39
C MET A 180 11.66 -1.84 8.17
N LEU A 181 10.59 -2.62 8.35
CA LEU A 181 9.65 -2.97 7.28
C LEU A 181 8.96 -1.72 6.72
N ALA A 182 8.45 -0.84 7.59
CA ALA A 182 7.80 0.40 7.20
C ALA A 182 8.77 1.33 6.44
N VAL A 183 9.98 1.53 6.96
CA VAL A 183 11.01 2.38 6.35
C VAL A 183 11.47 1.81 5.01
N ARG A 184 11.67 0.49 4.89
CA ARG A 184 12.05 -0.14 3.62
C ARG A 184 10.97 -0.02 2.55
N ALA A 185 9.70 0.05 2.93
CA ALA A 185 8.61 0.25 1.99
C ALA A 185 8.59 1.67 1.40
N ILE A 186 9.03 2.69 2.15
CA ILE A 186 8.93 4.11 1.76
C ILE A 186 9.70 4.42 0.45
N PRO A 187 10.98 4.06 0.27
CA PRO A 187 11.67 4.28 -1.00
C PRO A 187 10.95 3.62 -2.17
N ALA A 188 10.54 2.35 -2.04
CA ALA A 188 9.82 1.62 -3.09
C ALA A 188 8.48 2.28 -3.48
N LEU A 189 7.88 3.03 -2.56
CA LEU A 189 6.66 3.80 -2.76
C LEU A 189 6.92 5.19 -3.40
N ILE A 190 8.15 5.70 -3.31
CA ILE A 190 8.56 7.00 -3.83
C ILE A 190 9.23 6.87 -5.21
N THR A 191 10.05 5.84 -5.43
CA THR A 191 11.00 5.79 -6.56
C THR A 191 10.62 4.87 -7.72
N ARG A 192 9.38 4.36 -7.82
CA ARG A 192 8.95 3.59 -8.99
C ARG A 192 7.81 4.28 -9.73
N LEU A 193 8.20 4.91 -10.83
CA LEU A 193 7.42 5.15 -12.03
C LEU A 193 8.17 4.43 -13.16
#